data_AF-A0A966PY43-F1
#
_entry.id   AF-A0A966PY43-F1
#
_cell.length_a   1.000
_cell.length_b   1.000
_cell.length_c   1.000
_cell.angle_alpha   90.00
_cell.angle_beta   90.00
_cell.angle_gamma   90.00
#
_symmetry.space_group_name_H-M   'P 1'
#
loop_
_entity.id
_entity.type
_entity.pdbx_description
1 polymer ?
#
loop_
_entity_poly.entity_id
_entity_poly.type
_entity_poly.pdbx_seq_one_letter_code
_entity_poly.pdbx_strand_id
1 'polypeptide(L)'
;MPRLSPKELYDDYRKGFSGCIWEQHHFDHLMETLKYPLFGDASKKIKNSGKGKLSTPYKSVLKFDKNPYNERQTTGDCVSHGTRNACDVSRAVEIDVDGEKESWIAKGATEAIYGARGFSGQGMSCSRAAEFVSKTGGVLVRQNYKGVVDLSKYNGNLGAGWGGRGLPDKV
;
A
#
# COMPACT_ATOMS: atom_id res chain seq x y z
N MET A 1 22.78 5.08 -6.14
CA MET A 1 22.79 4.41 -7.47
C MET A 1 21.96 3.13 -7.38
N PRO A 2 21.09 2.82 -8.36
CA PRO A 2 20.45 1.52 -8.45
C PRO A 2 21.54 0.44 -8.56
N ARG A 3 21.43 -0.64 -7.79
CA ARG A 3 22.45 -1.71 -7.76
C ARG A 3 22.44 -2.60 -9.02
N LEU A 4 21.38 -2.54 -9.82
CA LEU A 4 21.16 -3.37 -11.00
C LEU A 4 20.75 -2.47 -12.18
N SER A 5 21.25 -2.79 -13.37
CA SER A 5 20.75 -2.26 -14.64
C SER A 5 19.37 -2.83 -14.97
N PRO A 6 18.58 -2.18 -15.85
CA PRO A 6 17.29 -2.69 -16.28
C PRO A 6 17.35 -4.11 -16.88
N LYS A 7 18.45 -4.44 -17.58
CA LYS A 7 18.64 -5.77 -18.17
C LYS A 7 18.88 -6.84 -17.10
N GLU A 8 19.73 -6.55 -16.12
CA GLU A 8 19.99 -7.48 -15.01
C GLU A 8 18.71 -7.76 -14.22
N LEU A 9 17.92 -6.72 -13.93
CA LEU A 9 16.63 -6.89 -13.27
C LEU A 9 15.67 -7.78 -14.07
N TYR A 10 15.58 -7.55 -15.38
CA TYR A 10 14.76 -8.38 -16.28
C TYR A 10 15.19 -9.85 -16.28
N ASP A 11 16.50 -10.10 -16.39
CA ASP A 11 17.06 -11.44 -16.38
C ASP A 11 16.84 -12.14 -15.03
N ASP A 12 16.89 -11.41 -13.91
CA ASP A 12 16.60 -11.94 -12.58
C ASP A 12 15.13 -12.35 -12.44
N TYR A 13 14.17 -11.53 -12.91
CA TYR A 13 12.75 -11.92 -12.96
C TYR A 13 12.55 -13.20 -13.77
N ARG A 14 13.25 -13.35 -14.92
CA ARG A 14 13.19 -14.59 -15.73
C ARG A 14 13.77 -15.81 -15.02
N LYS A 15 14.71 -15.62 -14.10
CA LYS A 15 15.32 -16.68 -13.29
C LYS A 15 14.51 -17.01 -12.03
N GLY A 16 13.31 -16.44 -11.89
CA GLY A 16 12.42 -16.72 -10.77
C GLY A 16 12.56 -15.75 -9.60
N PHE A 17 13.17 -14.58 -9.79
CA PHE A 17 13.03 -13.48 -8.83
C PHE A 17 11.54 -13.15 -8.68
N SER A 18 10.96 -13.58 -7.56
CA SER A 18 9.56 -13.32 -7.26
C SER A 18 9.40 -11.88 -6.79
N GLY A 19 8.51 -11.13 -7.44
CA GLY A 19 8.16 -9.76 -7.04
C GLY A 19 7.38 -9.75 -5.73
N CYS A 20 6.08 -9.46 -5.79
CA CYS A 20 5.22 -9.65 -4.62
C CYS A 20 4.97 -11.14 -4.36
N ILE A 21 4.67 -11.49 -3.11
CA ILE A 21 4.38 -12.89 -2.75
C ILE A 21 2.96 -13.23 -3.23
N TRP A 22 2.82 -14.35 -3.93
CA TRP A 22 1.51 -14.89 -4.30
C TRP A 22 1.03 -15.90 -3.26
N GLU A 23 -0.11 -15.61 -2.63
CA GLU A 23 -0.77 -16.48 -1.65
C GLU A 23 -2.20 -16.74 -2.11
N GLN A 24 -2.39 -17.76 -2.95
CA GLN A 24 -3.70 -18.09 -3.55
C GLN A 24 -4.81 -18.20 -2.50
N HIS A 25 -4.58 -18.99 -1.44
CA HIS A 25 -5.55 -19.19 -0.36
C HIS A 25 -5.98 -17.89 0.33
N HIS A 26 -5.05 -16.93 0.50
CA HIS A 26 -5.36 -15.64 1.10
C HIS A 26 -6.08 -14.72 0.12
N PHE A 27 -5.73 -14.78 -1.17
CA PHE A 27 -6.46 -14.07 -2.20
C PHE A 27 -7.92 -14.54 -2.29
N ASP A 28 -8.13 -15.85 -2.35
CA ASP A 28 -9.47 -16.44 -2.41
C ASP A 28 -10.30 -16.06 -1.18
N HIS A 29 -9.72 -16.19 0.02
CA HIS A 29 -10.39 -15.76 1.25
C HIS A 29 -10.80 -14.28 1.23
N LEU A 30 -9.89 -13.39 0.80
CA LEU A 30 -10.21 -11.96 0.69
C LEU A 30 -11.38 -11.74 -0.27
N MET A 31 -11.35 -12.39 -1.44
CA MET A 31 -12.38 -12.29 -2.47
C MET A 31 -13.75 -12.80 -1.98
N GLU A 32 -13.78 -13.92 -1.27
CA GLU A 32 -15.00 -14.50 -0.70
C GLU A 32 -15.62 -13.65 0.42
N THR A 33 -14.78 -12.87 1.11
CA THR A 33 -15.18 -12.08 2.29
C THR A 33 -15.28 -10.58 1.99
N LEU A 34 -15.22 -10.17 0.71
CA LEU A 34 -15.46 -8.78 0.34
C LEU A 34 -16.88 -8.37 0.70
N LYS A 35 -17.03 -7.22 1.36
CA LYS A 35 -18.33 -6.63 1.67
C LYS A 35 -19.12 -6.25 0.40
N TYR A 36 -18.40 -5.86 -0.66
CA TYR A 36 -18.96 -5.42 -1.92
C TYR A 36 -18.45 -6.29 -3.07
N PRO A 37 -19.28 -6.56 -4.09
CA PRO A 37 -18.82 -7.28 -5.28
C PRO A 37 -17.77 -6.48 -6.03
N LEU A 38 -17.08 -7.12 -6.97
CA LEU A 38 -16.17 -6.39 -7.86
C LEU A 38 -16.94 -5.30 -8.63
N PHE A 39 -16.27 -4.18 -8.90
CA PHE A 39 -16.88 -3.05 -9.61
C PHE A 39 -17.58 -3.46 -10.91
N GLY A 40 -16.98 -4.40 -11.67
CA GLY A 40 -17.55 -4.92 -12.92
C GLY A 40 -18.88 -5.66 -12.73
N ASP A 41 -19.08 -6.28 -11.57
CA ASP A 41 -20.30 -7.00 -11.21
C ASP A 41 -21.36 -6.06 -10.63
N ALA A 42 -20.93 -5.01 -9.90
CA ALA A 42 -21.79 -4.06 -9.23
C ALA A 42 -22.60 -3.18 -10.20
N SER A 43 -22.05 -2.83 -11.37
CA SER A 43 -22.74 -1.95 -12.32
C SER A 43 -22.31 -2.17 -13.76
N LYS A 44 -23.24 -2.69 -14.59
CA LYS A 44 -23.03 -2.74 -16.05
C LYS A 44 -22.84 -1.36 -16.68
N LYS A 45 -23.33 -0.29 -16.03
CA LYS A 45 -23.27 1.10 -16.53
C LYS A 45 -21.85 1.68 -16.51
N ILE A 46 -20.95 1.17 -15.65
CA ILE A 46 -19.57 1.65 -15.60
C ILE A 46 -18.65 0.96 -16.62
N LYS A 47 -19.11 -0.12 -17.26
CA LYS A 47 -18.34 -0.81 -18.31
C LYS A 47 -18.03 0.18 -19.43
N ASN A 48 -16.75 0.34 -19.76
CA ASN A 48 -16.23 1.27 -20.77
C ASN A 48 -16.43 2.78 -20.48
N SER A 49 -16.89 3.20 -19.30
CA SER A 49 -17.10 4.63 -19.00
C SER A 49 -15.81 5.48 -19.05
N GLY A 50 -14.65 4.83 -18.85
CA GLY A 50 -13.31 5.39 -18.99
C GLY A 50 -12.64 5.15 -20.34
N LYS A 51 -13.29 4.48 -21.30
CA LYS A 51 -12.66 4.14 -22.60
C LYS A 51 -12.23 5.42 -23.34
N GLY A 52 -10.96 5.49 -23.73
CA GLY A 52 -10.39 6.65 -24.43
C GLY A 52 -10.10 7.86 -23.53
N LYS A 53 -10.32 7.76 -22.21
CA LYS A 53 -10.03 8.83 -21.26
C LYS A 53 -8.71 8.57 -20.54
N LEU A 54 -7.97 9.65 -20.28
CA LEU A 54 -6.75 9.61 -19.48
C LEU A 54 -7.10 9.77 -17.99
N SER A 55 -6.68 8.82 -17.16
CA SER A 55 -6.82 8.88 -15.70
C SER A 55 -5.51 9.37 -15.08
N THR A 56 -5.53 10.47 -14.33
CA THR A 56 -4.35 11.04 -13.65
C THR A 56 -4.59 11.42 -12.18
N PRO A 57 -5.15 10.51 -11.35
CA PRO A 57 -5.52 10.81 -9.96
C PRO A 57 -4.30 11.16 -9.08
N TYR A 58 -3.09 10.76 -9.48
CA TYR A 58 -1.86 11.18 -8.80
C TYR A 58 -1.68 12.71 -8.76
N LYS A 59 -2.30 13.46 -9.68
CA LYS A 59 -2.25 14.93 -9.68
C LYS A 59 -2.92 15.54 -8.46
N SER A 60 -3.96 14.89 -7.92
CA SER A 60 -4.59 15.31 -6.68
C SER A 60 -3.65 15.16 -5.49
N VAL A 61 -2.86 14.08 -5.43
CA VAL A 61 -1.80 13.92 -4.40
C VAL A 61 -0.78 15.06 -4.47
N LEU A 62 -0.37 15.48 -5.67
CA LEU A 62 0.62 16.54 -5.87
C LEU A 62 0.18 17.93 -5.37
N LYS A 63 -1.13 18.14 -5.17
CA LYS A 63 -1.65 19.38 -4.57
C LYS A 63 -1.34 19.45 -3.06
N PHE A 64 -1.17 18.32 -2.40
CA PHE A 64 -0.97 18.23 -0.95
C PHE A 64 0.46 17.83 -0.56
N ASP A 65 1.14 17.04 -1.38
CA ASP A 65 2.54 16.64 -1.18
C ASP A 65 3.33 16.85 -2.48
N LYS A 66 4.38 17.68 -2.43
CA LYS A 66 5.23 17.96 -3.60
C LYS A 66 6.14 16.80 -3.96
N ASN A 67 6.38 15.87 -3.03
CA ASN A 67 7.31 14.75 -3.19
C ASN A 67 6.71 13.41 -2.67
N PRO A 68 5.52 12.97 -3.13
CA PRO A 68 4.82 11.85 -2.51
C PRO A 68 5.51 10.48 -2.73
N TYR A 69 6.26 10.36 -3.82
CA TYR A 69 6.82 9.09 -4.32
C TYR A 69 8.36 9.01 -4.23
N ASN A 70 8.99 9.85 -3.41
CA ASN A 70 10.46 9.89 -3.28
C ASN A 70 11.02 9.02 -2.13
N GLU A 71 10.15 8.44 -1.30
CA GLU A 71 10.56 7.64 -0.14
C GLU A 71 11.20 6.33 -0.62
N ARG A 72 12.51 6.22 -0.46
CA ARG A 72 13.29 5.07 -0.91
C ARG A 72 13.06 3.88 0.02
N GLN A 73 12.65 2.76 -0.58
CA GLN A 73 12.58 1.47 0.10
C GLN A 73 13.95 0.98 0.56
N THR A 74 14.01 0.41 1.75
CA THR A 74 15.24 -0.18 2.32
C THR A 74 15.15 -1.69 2.55
N THR A 75 13.98 -2.30 2.34
CA THR A 75 13.71 -3.74 2.50
C THR A 75 12.70 -4.20 1.44
N GLY A 76 12.28 -5.47 1.46
CA GLY A 76 11.33 -6.08 0.53
C GLY A 76 9.87 -5.67 0.76
N ASP A 77 9.62 -4.39 1.04
CA ASP A 77 8.32 -3.85 1.45
C ASP A 77 7.56 -3.15 0.30
N CYS A 78 7.81 -3.54 -0.96
CA CYS A 78 7.25 -2.89 -2.16
C CYS A 78 5.73 -2.91 -2.19
N VAL A 79 5.13 -3.99 -1.71
CA VAL A 79 3.67 -4.08 -1.57
C VAL A 79 3.16 -3.04 -0.58
N SER A 80 3.81 -2.85 0.56
CA SER A 80 3.36 -1.85 1.55
C SER A 80 3.47 -0.41 1.04
N HIS A 81 4.53 -0.09 0.28
CA HIS A 81 4.67 1.20 -0.40
C HIS A 81 3.61 1.40 -1.48
N GLY A 82 3.34 0.36 -2.27
CA GLY A 82 2.29 0.38 -3.30
C GLY A 82 0.89 0.57 -2.68
N THR A 83 0.57 -0.19 -1.64
CA THR A 83 -0.70 -0.07 -0.89
C THR A 83 -0.84 1.31 -0.27
N ARG A 84 0.20 1.82 0.39
CA ARG A 84 0.21 3.18 0.95
C ARG A 84 -0.08 4.23 -0.13
N ASN A 85 0.57 4.12 -1.29
CA ASN A 85 0.35 5.04 -2.40
C ASN A 85 -1.08 4.96 -2.94
N ALA A 86 -1.67 3.76 -3.03
CA ALA A 86 -3.06 3.60 -3.45
C ALA A 86 -4.04 4.28 -2.49
N CYS A 87 -3.85 4.09 -1.17
CA CYS A 87 -4.65 4.74 -0.15
C CYS A 87 -4.49 6.27 -0.16
N ASP A 88 -3.26 6.75 -0.28
CA ASP A 88 -2.95 8.19 -0.40
C ASP A 88 -3.59 8.81 -1.64
N VAL A 89 -3.62 8.10 -2.77
CA VAL A 89 -4.31 8.56 -3.98
C VAL A 89 -5.83 8.62 -3.76
N SER A 90 -6.44 7.60 -3.15
CA SER A 90 -7.89 7.60 -2.85
C SER A 90 -8.25 8.80 -1.99
N ARG A 91 -7.56 8.96 -0.86
CA ARG A 91 -7.77 10.08 0.07
C ARG A 91 -7.58 11.44 -0.59
N ALA A 92 -6.54 11.59 -1.43
CA ALA A 92 -6.31 12.85 -2.13
C ALA A 92 -7.44 13.18 -3.12
N VAL A 93 -8.00 12.18 -3.82
CA VAL A 93 -9.13 12.36 -4.73
C VAL A 93 -10.40 12.73 -3.95
N GLU A 94 -10.67 12.06 -2.83
CA GLU A 94 -11.82 12.36 -1.96
C GLU A 94 -11.80 13.82 -1.47
N ILE A 95 -10.63 14.32 -1.07
CA ILE A 95 -10.47 15.72 -0.64
C ILE A 95 -10.55 16.70 -1.83
N ASP A 96 -9.80 16.44 -2.90
CA ASP A 96 -9.60 17.40 -4.00
C ASP A 96 -10.76 17.45 -5.00
N VAL A 97 -11.33 16.28 -5.33
CA VAL A 97 -12.35 16.14 -6.37
C VAL A 97 -13.74 16.10 -5.75
N ASP A 98 -13.92 15.33 -4.68
CA ASP A 98 -15.24 15.12 -4.07
C ASP A 98 -15.55 16.15 -2.98
N GLY A 99 -14.54 16.89 -2.50
CA GLY A 99 -14.71 17.93 -1.48
C GLY A 99 -15.05 17.38 -0.09
N GLU A 100 -14.67 16.13 0.19
CA GLU A 100 -14.88 15.49 1.48
C GLU A 100 -14.18 16.28 2.60
N LYS A 101 -14.79 16.28 3.78
CA LYS A 101 -14.29 17.04 4.95
C LYS A 101 -13.15 16.32 5.67
N GLU A 102 -12.13 15.92 4.91
CA GLU A 102 -10.91 15.31 5.41
C GLU A 102 -9.72 16.25 5.30
N SER A 103 -8.66 15.97 6.06
CA SER A 103 -7.43 16.76 6.06
C SER A 103 -6.23 15.94 5.60
N TRP A 104 -5.43 16.50 4.71
CA TRP A 104 -4.13 15.94 4.37
C TRP A 104 -3.08 16.35 5.41
N ILE A 105 -2.88 15.52 6.43
CA ILE A 105 -1.90 15.78 7.50
C ILE A 105 -0.47 15.46 7.03
N ALA A 106 -0.29 14.25 6.50
CA ALA A 106 0.96 13.75 5.95
C ALA A 106 0.66 12.52 5.07
N LYS A 107 1.64 12.13 4.24
CA LYS A 107 1.59 10.85 3.49
C LYS A 107 1.45 9.65 4.44
N GLY A 108 0.93 8.54 3.93
CA GLY A 108 0.81 7.30 4.71
C GLY A 108 2.16 6.70 5.11
N ALA A 109 2.17 6.01 6.26
CA ALA A 109 3.27 5.18 6.75
C ALA A 109 3.13 3.73 6.24
N THR A 110 4.25 3.04 6.08
CA THR A 110 4.31 1.72 5.43
C THR A 110 4.54 0.58 6.41
N GLU A 111 5.07 0.88 7.60
CA GLU A 111 5.58 -0.08 8.57
C GLU A 111 4.49 -0.97 9.13
N ALA A 112 3.32 -0.40 9.46
CA ALA A 112 2.19 -1.18 9.96
C ALA A 112 1.64 -2.12 8.88
N ILE A 113 1.54 -1.64 7.63
CA ILE A 113 1.09 -2.45 6.50
C ILE A 113 2.07 -3.62 6.30
N TYR A 114 3.37 -3.35 6.22
CA TYR A 114 4.37 -4.41 6.05
C TYR A 114 4.49 -5.34 7.25
N GLY A 115 4.30 -4.82 8.46
CA GLY A 115 4.36 -5.55 9.72
C GLY A 115 3.21 -6.54 9.89
N ALA A 116 2.06 -6.28 9.28
CA ALA A 116 0.88 -7.16 9.34
C ALA A 116 1.00 -8.44 8.49
N ARG A 117 2.15 -8.70 7.84
CA ARG A 117 2.31 -9.82 6.91
C ARG A 117 2.31 -11.22 7.56
N GLY A 118 2.54 -11.31 8.87
CA GLY A 118 2.37 -12.56 9.63
C GLY A 118 3.48 -13.61 9.49
N PHE A 119 4.65 -13.26 8.93
CA PHE A 119 5.81 -14.14 8.89
C PHE A 119 7.15 -13.38 8.94
N SER A 120 8.18 -14.09 9.39
CA SER A 120 9.57 -13.64 9.36
C SER A 120 10.15 -13.88 7.97
N GLY A 121 10.42 -12.82 7.21
CA GLY A 121 10.91 -12.91 5.83
C GLY A 121 10.79 -11.59 5.08
N GLN A 122 11.16 -11.62 3.80
CA GLN A 122 11.03 -10.50 2.86
C GLN A 122 9.81 -10.69 1.97
N GLY A 123 9.21 -9.58 1.55
CA GLY A 123 8.02 -9.60 0.70
C GLY A 123 6.73 -9.62 1.50
N MET A 124 5.62 -9.39 0.81
CA MET A 124 4.27 -9.44 1.34
C MET A 124 3.32 -9.76 0.18
N SER A 125 2.18 -10.38 0.45
CA SER A 125 1.13 -10.53 -0.55
C SER A 125 0.26 -9.28 -0.66
N CYS A 126 -0.15 -8.93 -1.88
CA CYS A 126 -1.07 -7.83 -2.12
C CYS A 126 -2.42 -8.03 -1.44
N SER A 127 -2.90 -9.28 -1.32
CA SER A 127 -4.18 -9.58 -0.65
C SER A 127 -4.09 -9.32 0.86
N ARG A 128 -3.00 -9.71 1.52
CA ARG A 128 -2.72 -9.36 2.93
C ARG A 128 -2.74 -7.85 3.16
N ALA A 129 -2.07 -7.10 2.30
CA ALA A 129 -1.98 -5.65 2.44
C ALA A 129 -3.34 -4.99 2.24
N ALA A 130 -4.10 -5.43 1.22
CA ALA A 130 -5.44 -4.95 0.95
C ALA A 130 -6.41 -5.27 2.09
N GLU A 131 -6.38 -6.48 2.63
CA GLU A 131 -7.18 -6.87 3.79
C GLU A 131 -6.86 -6.02 5.00
N PHE A 132 -5.57 -5.85 5.31
CA PHE A 132 -5.15 -5.08 6.48
C PHE A 132 -5.67 -3.64 6.43
N VAL A 133 -5.47 -2.93 5.32
CA VAL A 133 -5.87 -1.52 5.21
C VAL A 133 -7.39 -1.34 5.10
N SER A 134 -8.13 -2.35 4.66
CA SER A 134 -9.59 -2.25 4.46
C SER A 134 -10.43 -2.80 5.61
N LYS A 135 -9.90 -3.76 6.39
CA LYS A 135 -10.70 -4.47 7.41
C LYS A 135 -10.17 -4.36 8.83
N THR A 136 -8.86 -4.35 9.04
CA THR A 136 -8.31 -4.58 10.39
C THR A 136 -7.52 -3.39 10.95
N GLY A 137 -6.60 -2.82 10.17
CA GLY A 137 -5.63 -1.84 10.69
C GLY A 137 -5.75 -0.43 10.13
N GLY A 138 -6.37 -0.27 8.97
CA GLY A 138 -6.45 1.03 8.30
C GLY A 138 -5.07 1.54 7.86
N VAL A 139 -4.95 2.86 7.73
CA VAL A 139 -3.72 3.52 7.27
C VAL A 139 -3.29 4.58 8.29
N LEU A 140 -2.07 4.45 8.79
CA LEU A 140 -1.42 5.47 9.61
C LEU A 140 -0.70 6.49 8.73
N VAL A 141 -0.70 7.76 9.12
CA VAL A 141 0.11 8.81 8.47
C VAL A 141 1.50 8.92 9.10
N ARG A 142 2.46 9.49 8.36
CA ARG A 142 3.81 9.81 8.83
C ARG A 142 3.79 10.84 9.97
N GLN A 143 3.73 10.37 11.20
CA GLN A 143 3.79 11.19 12.40
C GLN A 143 4.33 10.39 13.60
N ASN A 144 4.64 11.09 14.69
CA ASN A 144 5.01 10.45 15.94
C ASN A 144 3.75 10.11 16.76
N TYR A 145 3.47 8.83 16.94
CA TYR A 145 2.40 8.33 17.82
C TYR A 145 2.98 8.13 19.22
N LYS A 146 2.98 9.21 20.00
CA LYS A 146 3.60 9.26 21.33
C LYS A 146 3.15 8.08 22.22
N GLY A 147 4.13 7.42 22.85
CA GLY A 147 3.90 6.27 23.73
C GLY A 147 3.66 4.94 23.00
N VAL A 148 3.58 4.94 21.66
CA VAL A 148 3.37 3.72 20.87
C VAL A 148 4.51 3.52 19.88
N VAL A 149 4.67 4.44 18.93
CA VAL A 149 5.68 4.33 17.86
C VAL A 149 5.92 5.67 17.15
N ASP A 150 7.17 5.94 16.80
CA ASP A 150 7.50 7.08 15.94
C ASP A 150 7.56 6.64 14.46
N LEU A 151 6.60 7.09 13.66
CA LEU A 151 6.53 6.86 12.21
C LEU A 151 6.80 8.14 11.41
N SER A 152 7.29 9.21 12.04
CA SER A 152 7.57 10.49 11.40
C SER A 152 8.61 10.37 10.27
N LYS A 153 9.45 9.33 10.32
CA LYS A 153 10.40 8.96 9.28
C LYS A 153 10.26 7.48 8.95
N TYR A 154 10.45 7.14 7.68
CA TYR A 154 10.47 5.76 7.24
C TYR A 154 11.57 4.94 7.91
N ASN A 155 11.20 3.77 8.40
CA ASN A 155 12.11 2.78 8.94
C ASN A 155 11.69 1.37 8.51
N GLY A 156 12.27 0.86 7.43
CA GLY A 156 11.98 -0.49 6.93
C GLY A 156 12.28 -1.61 7.94
N ASN A 157 13.24 -1.42 8.86
CA ASN A 157 13.55 -2.42 9.89
C ASN A 157 12.43 -2.55 10.92
N LEU A 158 11.69 -1.47 11.18
CA LEU A 158 10.57 -1.48 12.10
C LEU A 158 9.45 -2.37 11.56
N GLY A 159 8.98 -2.12 10.33
CA GLY A 159 7.99 -2.97 9.67
C GLY A 159 8.49 -4.40 9.40
N ALA A 160 9.76 -4.56 9.02
CA ALA A 160 10.37 -5.88 8.86
C ALA A 160 10.35 -6.66 10.18
N GLY A 161 10.66 -6.00 11.30
CA GLY A 161 10.69 -6.56 12.63
C GLY A 161 9.32 -6.99 13.15
N TRP A 162 8.24 -6.31 12.78
CA TRP A 162 6.88 -6.69 13.15
C TRP A 162 6.34 -7.87 12.35
N GLY A 163 6.87 -8.14 11.15
CA GLY A 163 6.36 -9.19 10.26
C GLY A 163 6.08 -10.53 10.91
N GLY A 164 7.05 -11.05 11.67
CA GLY A 164 6.90 -12.31 12.40
C GLY A 164 6.47 -12.15 13.85
N ARG A 165 6.60 -10.95 14.44
CA ARG A 165 6.28 -10.69 15.85
C ARG A 165 4.84 -10.20 16.07
N GLY A 166 4.17 -9.77 15.01
CA GLY A 166 2.94 -9.00 15.09
C GLY A 166 3.20 -7.49 15.22
N LEU A 167 2.14 -6.72 14.97
CA LEU A 167 2.12 -5.29 15.24
C LEU A 167 2.11 -5.06 16.76
N PRO A 168 2.56 -3.89 17.24
CA PRO A 168 2.43 -3.54 18.64
C PRO A 168 0.94 -3.55 19.04
N ASP A 169 0.57 -4.41 19.97
CA ASP A 169 -0.70 -4.27 20.67
C ASP A 169 -0.64 -3.04 21.58
N LYS A 170 -1.78 -2.37 21.77
CA LYS A 170 -1.87 -1.34 22.81
C LYS A 170 -1.41 -1.95 24.14
N VAL A 171 -0.45 -1.28 24.78
CA VAL A 171 -0.35 -1.32 26.24
C VAL A 171 -1.66 -0.79 26.82
#